data_AF-A0A8D7EY84-F1
#
_entry.id   AF-A0A8D7EY84-F1
#
_cell.length_a   1.000
_cell.length_b   1.000
_cell.length_c   1.000
_cell.angle_alpha   90.00
_cell.angle_beta   90.00
_cell.angle_gamma   90.00
#
_symmetry.space_group_name_H-M   'P 1'
#
loop_
_entity.id
_entity.type
_entity.pdbx_description
1 polymer ?
#
loop_
_entity_poly.entity_id
_entity_poly.type
_entity_poly.pdbx_seq_one_letter_code
_entity_poly.pdbx_strand_id
1 'polypeptide(L)'
;VIDKAAPALTDLAEISALGDHRRLGDTIVDVLQERCQAQVTARNYISSRTKEQIDELLSSRQRIKWEKNMPKEDLQIKQAAALVVKLEGNSLFPSGDISGAASKYSEALALCPMKSKKERLVLYSNRAQCYLLLQQPLAAISDATRALCLHNPPNRHAKSLWRRAQAYDMLGLVKESLLDAILFINECSKSNDPDLSLRHNKVPDYAERLVKKQMHAAWLFREAAIKHGGIPTEDGSGDVYGPEADDSEWETASESDVENGGQEADDNEE
;
A
#
# COMPACT_ATOMS: atom_id res chain seq x y z
N VAL A 1 17.19 13.99 10.65
CA VAL A 1 16.76 13.79 9.23
C VAL A 1 16.50 12.32 8.96
N ILE A 2 17.44 11.42 9.27
CA ILE A 2 17.27 9.98 9.04
C ILE A 2 16.05 9.38 9.75
N ASP A 3 15.77 9.72 11.01
CA ASP A 3 14.59 9.19 11.72
C ASP A 3 13.25 9.58 11.09
N LYS A 4 13.21 10.67 10.33
CA LYS A 4 12.00 11.10 9.60
C LYS A 4 11.89 10.42 8.23
N ALA A 5 13.02 10.18 7.56
CA ALA A 5 13.04 9.63 6.21
C ALA A 5 13.04 8.10 6.18
N ALA A 6 13.64 7.45 7.19
CA ALA A 6 13.85 6.01 7.21
C ALA A 6 12.55 5.20 7.10
N PRO A 7 11.43 5.52 7.80
CA PRO A 7 10.19 4.74 7.64
C PRO A 7 9.71 4.70 6.19
N ALA A 8 9.65 5.86 5.53
CA ALA A 8 9.22 5.96 4.14
C ALA A 8 10.18 5.24 3.18
N LEU A 9 11.50 5.34 3.42
CA LEU A 9 12.50 4.62 2.63
C LEU A 9 12.41 3.11 2.80
N THR A 10 12.15 2.63 4.02
CA THR A 10 11.94 1.19 4.29
C THR A 10 10.73 0.66 3.53
N ASP A 11 9.64 1.41 3.45
CA ASP A 11 8.44 0.98 2.70
C ASP A 11 8.66 0.96 1.19
N LEU A 12 9.60 1.77 0.68
CA LEU A 12 10.00 1.79 -0.72
C LEU A 12 11.07 0.76 -1.06
N ALA A 13 11.64 0.05 -0.09
CA ALA A 13 12.80 -0.82 -0.32
C ALA A 13 12.49 -2.06 -1.17
N GLU A 14 11.22 -2.44 -1.31
CA GLU A 14 10.79 -3.56 -2.18
C GLU A 14 10.58 -3.14 -3.65
N ILE A 15 10.78 -1.85 -3.99
CA ILE A 15 10.63 -1.36 -5.37
C ILE A 15 11.73 -1.92 -6.29
N SER A 16 11.31 -2.55 -7.39
CA SER A 16 12.24 -3.22 -8.30
C SER A 16 12.90 -2.25 -9.29
N ALA A 17 12.12 -1.33 -9.84
CA ALA A 17 12.59 -0.29 -10.76
C ALA A 17 11.67 0.94 -10.71
N LEU A 18 12.22 2.13 -10.98
CA LEU A 18 11.46 3.37 -11.14
C LEU A 18 12.08 4.18 -12.29
N GLY A 19 11.38 4.25 -13.43
CA GLY A 19 11.95 4.82 -14.65
C GLY A 19 13.21 4.07 -15.07
N ASP A 20 14.30 4.79 -15.31
CA ASP A 20 15.59 4.23 -15.69
C ASP A 20 16.38 3.61 -14.52
N HIS A 21 15.93 3.82 -13.28
CA HIS A 21 16.61 3.33 -12.09
C HIS A 21 16.21 1.88 -11.79
N ARG A 22 17.02 0.95 -12.27
CA ARG A 22 16.95 -0.47 -11.89
C ARG A 22 17.51 -0.68 -10.49
N ARG A 23 16.96 -1.64 -9.74
CA ARG A 23 17.43 -2.02 -8.39
C ARG A 23 17.42 -0.85 -7.40
N LEU A 24 16.45 0.04 -7.54
CA LEU A 24 16.29 1.19 -6.65
C LEU A 24 16.08 0.76 -5.20
N GLY A 25 15.27 -0.29 -4.97
CA GLY A 25 15.06 -0.88 -3.64
C GLY A 25 16.37 -1.32 -2.98
N ASP A 26 17.22 -2.07 -3.70
CA ASP A 26 18.55 -2.48 -3.20
C ASP A 26 19.41 -1.26 -2.83
N THR A 27 19.41 -0.23 -3.67
CA THR A 27 20.15 1.01 -3.44
C THR A 27 19.68 1.72 -2.17
N ILE A 28 18.36 1.75 -1.92
CA ILE A 28 17.79 2.32 -0.70
C ILE A 28 18.29 1.56 0.53
N VAL A 29 18.26 0.21 0.48
CA VAL A 29 18.73 -0.64 1.58
C VAL A 29 20.21 -0.38 1.87
N ASP A 30 21.05 -0.32 0.83
CA ASP A 30 22.49 -0.10 0.98
C ASP A 30 22.79 1.27 1.61
N VAL A 31 22.12 2.33 1.16
CA VAL A 31 22.27 3.68 1.75
C VAL A 31 21.81 3.71 3.20
N LEU A 32 20.68 3.08 3.54
CA LEU A 32 20.21 3.01 4.93
C LEU A 32 21.20 2.26 5.83
N GLN A 33 21.78 1.17 5.32
CA GLN A 33 22.78 0.39 6.04
C GLN A 33 24.06 1.21 6.31
N GLU A 34 24.62 1.84 5.28
CA GLU A 34 25.82 2.66 5.39
C GLU A 34 25.63 3.81 6.38
N ARG A 35 24.47 4.47 6.35
CA ARG A 35 24.16 5.57 7.28
C ARG A 35 24.03 5.09 8.72
N CYS A 36 23.42 3.92 8.93
CA CYS A 36 23.35 3.31 10.24
C CYS A 36 24.75 3.00 10.80
N GLN A 37 25.65 2.44 9.98
CA GLN A 37 27.02 2.13 10.37
C GLN A 37 27.88 3.38 10.62
N ALA A 38 27.78 4.40 9.77
CA ALA A 38 28.55 5.64 9.91
C ALA A 38 28.16 6.47 11.15
N GLN A 39 26.91 6.37 11.61
CA GLN A 39 26.43 7.05 12.81
C GLN A 39 26.76 6.31 14.12
N VAL A 40 27.20 5.05 14.07
CA VAL A 40 27.86 4.43 15.23
C VAL A 40 29.20 5.13 15.53
N THR A 41 29.84 5.68 14.49
CA THR A 41 31.17 6.32 14.57
C THR A 41 31.10 7.84 14.83
N ALA A 42 30.01 8.49 14.42
CA ALA A 42 29.75 9.91 14.64
C ALA A 42 28.75 10.11 15.80
N ARG A 43 28.88 11.13 16.65
CA ARG A 43 27.98 11.43 17.79
C ARG A 43 26.52 11.82 17.42
N ASN A 44 25.96 11.27 16.35
CA ASN A 44 24.58 11.50 15.92
C ASN A 44 23.73 10.28 16.28
N TYR A 45 22.77 10.47 17.19
CA TYR A 45 21.93 9.39 17.71
C TYR A 45 20.76 9.10 16.76
N ILE A 46 20.70 7.87 16.22
CA ILE A 46 19.50 7.32 15.57
C ILE A 46 18.57 6.79 16.65
N SER A 47 17.26 6.99 16.51
CA SER A 47 16.29 6.41 17.44
C SER A 47 16.31 4.87 17.41
N SER A 48 16.01 4.23 18.54
CA SER A 48 15.91 2.76 18.61
C SER A 48 14.91 2.20 17.60
N ARG A 49 13.77 2.88 17.44
CA ARG A 49 12.73 2.52 16.48
C ARG A 49 13.24 2.52 15.03
N THR A 50 13.95 3.57 14.62
CA THR A 50 14.50 3.63 13.25
C THR A 50 15.57 2.56 13.04
N LYS A 51 16.38 2.27 14.06
CA LYS A 51 17.36 1.18 13.99
C LYS A 51 16.67 -0.18 13.81
N GLU A 52 15.64 -0.47 14.58
CA GLU A 52 14.85 -1.72 14.47
C GLU A 52 14.26 -1.89 13.07
N GLN A 53 13.72 -0.82 12.47
CA GLN A 53 13.19 -0.86 11.10
C GLN A 53 14.26 -1.16 10.04
N ILE A 54 15.48 -0.61 10.21
CA ILE A 54 16.61 -0.89 9.31
C ILE A 54 17.09 -2.33 9.50
N ASP A 55 17.16 -2.81 10.75
CA ASP A 55 17.58 -4.18 11.06
C ASP A 55 16.58 -5.22 10.53
N GLU A 56 15.28 -4.93 10.58
CA GLU A 56 14.22 -5.75 9.97
C GLU A 56 14.40 -5.81 8.44
N LEU A 57 14.68 -4.67 7.80
CA LEU A 57 14.94 -4.60 6.36
C LEU A 57 16.20 -5.38 5.95
N LEU A 58 17.26 -5.34 6.77
CA LEU A 58 18.47 -6.13 6.53
C LEU A 58 18.19 -7.63 6.70
N SER A 59 17.37 -8.00 7.68
CA SER A 59 16.93 -9.37 7.92
C SER A 59 16.08 -9.91 6.76
N SER A 60 15.23 -9.06 6.17
CA SER A 60 14.43 -9.42 4.99
C SER A 60 15.33 -9.71 3.78
N ARG A 61 16.39 -8.90 3.57
CA ARG A 61 17.40 -9.14 2.53
C ARG A 61 18.17 -10.45 2.75
N GLN A 62 18.48 -10.78 4.01
CA GLN A 62 19.09 -12.07 4.33
C GLN A 62 18.12 -13.23 4.03
N ARG A 63 16.84 -13.09 4.35
CA ARG A 63 15.81 -14.10 4.04
C ARG A 63 15.75 -14.41 2.55
N ILE A 64 15.83 -13.41 1.68
CA ILE A 64 15.90 -13.61 0.22
C ILE A 64 17.08 -14.50 -0.18
N LYS A 65 18.27 -14.26 0.42
CA LYS A 65 19.47 -15.06 0.14
C LYS A 65 19.33 -16.50 0.62
N TRP A 66 18.71 -16.70 1.78
CA TRP A 66 18.48 -18.03 2.36
C TRP A 66 17.46 -18.81 1.53
N GLU A 67 16.35 -18.17 1.15
CA GLU A 67 15.31 -18.76 0.32
C GLU A 67 15.81 -19.10 -1.09
N LYS A 68 16.81 -18.39 -1.62
CA LYS A 68 17.45 -18.74 -2.90
C LYS A 68 18.10 -20.12 -2.87
N ASN A 69 18.60 -20.56 -1.72
CA ASN A 69 19.28 -21.85 -1.55
C ASN A 69 18.36 -22.93 -0.96
N MET A 70 17.09 -22.62 -0.77
CA MET A 70 16.11 -23.54 -0.18
C MET A 70 15.56 -24.50 -1.26
N PRO A 71 15.31 -25.78 -0.94
CA PRO A 71 14.63 -26.70 -1.85
C PRO A 71 13.29 -26.15 -2.34
N LYS A 72 12.92 -26.49 -3.58
CA LYS A 72 11.68 -26.00 -4.20
C LYS A 72 10.45 -26.50 -3.43
N GLU A 73 10.50 -27.73 -2.93
CA GLU A 73 9.46 -28.36 -2.12
C GLU A 73 9.22 -27.58 -0.82
N ASP A 74 10.30 -27.17 -0.14
CA ASP A 74 10.20 -26.38 1.09
C ASP A 74 9.60 -24.99 0.82
N LEU A 75 9.95 -24.35 -0.30
CA LEU A 75 9.35 -23.09 -0.72
C LEU A 75 7.85 -23.24 -1.00
N GLN A 76 7.44 -24.33 -1.64
CA GLN A 76 6.03 -24.66 -1.87
C GLN A 76 5.28 -24.90 -0.55
N ILE A 77 5.89 -25.59 0.42
CA ILE A 77 5.32 -25.78 1.75
C ILE A 77 5.11 -24.42 2.44
N LYS A 78 6.10 -23.51 2.39
CA LYS A 78 5.96 -22.16 2.94
C LYS A 78 4.85 -21.36 2.25
N GLN A 79 4.74 -21.45 0.93
CA GLN A 79 3.68 -20.78 0.16
C GLN A 79 2.29 -21.34 0.53
N ALA A 80 2.16 -22.66 0.63
CA ALA A 80 0.92 -23.31 1.05
C ALA A 80 0.53 -22.93 2.49
N ALA A 81 1.49 -22.92 3.42
CA ALA A 81 1.26 -22.48 4.79
C ALA A 81 0.81 -21.02 4.85
N ALA A 82 1.46 -20.13 4.11
CA ALA A 82 1.06 -18.72 4.01
C ALA A 82 -0.37 -18.57 3.43
N LEU A 83 -0.74 -19.39 2.45
CA LEU A 83 -2.09 -19.40 1.88
C LEU A 83 -3.15 -19.84 2.91
N VAL A 84 -2.88 -20.89 3.69
CA VAL A 84 -3.81 -21.33 4.75
C VAL A 84 -4.04 -20.20 5.76
N VAL A 85 -2.96 -19.57 6.24
CA VAL A 85 -3.06 -18.45 7.19
C VAL A 85 -3.75 -17.22 6.57
N LYS A 86 -3.54 -16.95 5.26
CA LYS A 86 -4.28 -15.92 4.52
C LYS A 86 -5.79 -16.17 4.58
N LEU A 87 -6.21 -17.42 4.34
CA LEU A 87 -7.62 -17.80 4.34
C LEU A 87 -8.25 -17.69 5.74
N GLU A 88 -7.48 -17.96 6.81
CA GLU A 88 -7.91 -17.66 8.19
C GLU A 88 -8.12 -16.16 8.40
N GLY A 89 -7.21 -15.30 7.93
CA GLY A 89 -7.41 -13.84 7.97
C GLY A 89 -8.66 -13.41 7.21
N ASN A 90 -8.88 -13.98 6.01
CA ASN A 90 -10.05 -13.69 5.19
C ASN A 90 -11.38 -14.14 5.83
N SER A 91 -11.38 -15.13 6.72
CA SER A 91 -12.59 -15.54 7.44
C SER A 91 -12.87 -14.68 8.67
N LEU A 92 -11.82 -14.17 9.33
CA LEU A 92 -11.94 -13.25 10.46
C LEU A 92 -12.38 -11.84 10.05
N PHE A 93 -12.01 -11.39 8.85
CA PHE A 93 -12.34 -10.05 8.37
C PHE A 93 -13.87 -9.80 8.31
N PRO A 94 -14.68 -10.60 7.60
CA PRO A 94 -16.14 -10.40 7.56
C PRO A 94 -16.86 -10.77 8.86
N SER A 95 -16.22 -11.51 9.78
CA SER A 95 -16.79 -11.78 11.11
C SER A 95 -16.68 -10.59 12.06
N GLY A 96 -15.98 -9.53 11.66
CA GLY A 96 -15.76 -8.31 12.43
C GLY A 96 -14.51 -8.35 13.32
N ASP A 97 -13.78 -9.48 13.36
CA ASP A 97 -12.50 -9.55 14.09
C ASP A 97 -11.36 -8.98 13.23
N ILE A 98 -11.37 -7.66 13.06
CA ILE A 98 -10.39 -6.95 12.23
C ILE A 98 -8.97 -7.06 12.79
N SER A 99 -8.83 -7.05 14.12
CA SER A 99 -7.51 -7.20 14.77
C SER A 99 -6.97 -8.62 14.57
N GLY A 100 -7.81 -9.64 14.69
CA GLY A 100 -7.45 -11.02 14.39
C GLY A 100 -7.05 -11.21 12.93
N ALA A 101 -7.81 -10.62 11.99
CA ALA A 101 -7.47 -10.62 10.57
C ALA A 101 -6.09 -9.99 10.29
N ALA A 102 -5.83 -8.80 10.86
CA ALA A 102 -4.53 -8.13 10.73
C ALA A 102 -3.37 -8.98 11.26
N SER A 103 -3.59 -9.67 12.39
CA SER A 103 -2.60 -10.59 12.98
C SER A 103 -2.34 -11.77 12.05
N LYS A 104 -3.38 -12.35 11.45
CA LYS A 104 -3.24 -13.48 10.51
C LYS A 104 -2.54 -13.07 9.22
N TYR A 105 -2.84 -11.90 8.64
CA TYR A 105 -2.08 -11.41 7.49
C TYR A 105 -0.60 -11.17 7.82
N SER A 106 -0.28 -10.75 9.05
CA SER A 106 1.11 -10.60 9.50
C SER A 106 1.83 -11.93 9.61
N GLU A 107 1.17 -12.96 10.14
CA GLU A 107 1.69 -14.33 10.20
C GLU A 107 1.90 -14.89 8.78
N ALA A 108 0.92 -14.69 7.88
CA ALA A 108 1.04 -15.09 6.47
C ALA A 108 2.22 -14.39 5.77
N LEU A 109 2.45 -13.09 6.00
CA LEU A 109 3.61 -12.36 5.45
C LEU A 109 4.96 -12.87 5.96
N ALA A 110 5.00 -13.38 7.20
CA ALA A 110 6.20 -13.97 7.78
C ALA A 110 6.55 -15.31 7.14
N LEU A 111 5.53 -16.10 6.77
CA LEU A 111 5.67 -17.39 6.10
C LEU A 111 5.89 -17.26 4.59
N CYS A 112 5.24 -16.29 3.96
CA CYS A 112 5.22 -16.11 2.52
C CYS A 112 6.64 -15.86 1.97
N PRO A 113 7.11 -16.66 0.99
CA PRO A 113 8.42 -16.46 0.38
C PRO A 113 8.60 -15.02 -0.13
N MET A 114 9.78 -14.45 0.05
CA MET A 114 10.05 -13.05 -0.28
C MET A 114 9.92 -12.76 -1.78
N LYS A 115 10.09 -13.79 -2.63
CA LYS A 115 9.93 -13.69 -4.09
C LYS A 115 8.49 -13.82 -4.57
N SER A 116 7.55 -14.27 -3.73
CA SER A 116 6.12 -14.40 -4.04
C SER A 116 5.44 -13.02 -4.02
N LYS A 117 5.85 -12.13 -4.94
CA LYS A 117 5.46 -10.71 -4.93
C LYS A 117 3.95 -10.52 -5.01
N LYS A 118 3.25 -11.33 -5.82
CA LYS A 118 1.80 -11.26 -5.99
C LYS A 118 1.09 -11.54 -4.67
N GLU A 119 1.43 -12.64 -4.02
CA GLU A 119 0.83 -13.03 -2.74
C GLU A 119 1.17 -12.04 -1.62
N ARG A 120 2.41 -11.54 -1.56
CA ARG A 120 2.80 -10.52 -0.59
C ARG A 120 2.06 -9.20 -0.80
N LEU A 121 1.84 -8.80 -2.05
CA LEU A 121 1.06 -7.62 -2.40
C LEU A 121 -0.37 -7.73 -1.86
N VAL A 122 -1.05 -8.86 -2.10
CA VAL A 122 -2.40 -9.14 -1.57
C VAL A 122 -2.42 -9.00 -0.05
N LEU A 123 -1.48 -9.67 0.63
CA LEU A 123 -1.41 -9.67 2.09
C LEU A 123 -1.19 -8.28 2.68
N TYR A 124 -0.25 -7.50 2.14
CA TYR A 124 -0.05 -6.11 2.56
C TYR A 124 -1.29 -5.28 2.28
N SER A 125 -1.89 -5.42 1.10
CA SER A 125 -3.10 -4.67 0.74
C SER A 125 -4.24 -4.97 1.73
N ASN A 126 -4.52 -6.23 2.04
CA ASN A 126 -5.58 -6.63 2.97
C ASN A 126 -5.30 -6.21 4.41
N ARG A 127 -4.04 -6.29 4.85
CA ARG A 127 -3.65 -5.79 6.17
C ARG A 127 -3.76 -4.26 6.26
N ALA A 128 -3.48 -3.53 5.18
CA ALA A 128 -3.75 -2.08 5.10
C ALA A 128 -5.23 -1.75 5.30
N GLN A 129 -6.15 -2.55 4.74
CA GLN A 129 -7.59 -2.40 5.00
C GLN A 129 -7.90 -2.57 6.48
N CYS A 130 -7.32 -3.59 7.12
CA CYS A 130 -7.51 -3.80 8.56
C CYS A 130 -7.03 -2.58 9.35
N TYR A 131 -5.88 -2.00 9.00
CA TYR A 131 -5.36 -0.81 9.67
C TYR A 131 -6.21 0.43 9.45
N LEU A 132 -6.88 0.59 8.31
CA LEU A 132 -7.87 1.66 8.10
C LEU A 132 -9.04 1.52 9.07
N LEU A 133 -9.65 0.33 9.13
CA LEU A 133 -10.78 0.04 10.01
C LEU A 133 -10.41 0.17 11.50
N LEU A 134 -9.16 -0.14 11.85
CA LEU A 134 -8.62 0.03 13.21
C LEU A 134 -8.15 1.47 13.51
N GLN A 135 -8.40 2.43 12.62
CA GLN A 135 -8.00 3.83 12.78
C GLN A 135 -6.48 4.04 12.95
N GLN A 136 -5.68 3.24 12.23
CA GLN A 136 -4.22 3.27 12.23
C GLN A 136 -3.67 3.71 10.86
N PRO A 137 -3.86 4.99 10.46
CA PRO A 137 -3.57 5.44 9.10
C PRO A 137 -2.09 5.33 8.71
N LEU A 138 -1.15 5.54 9.65
CA LEU A 138 0.28 5.40 9.37
C LEU A 138 0.67 3.96 8.99
N ALA A 139 0.07 2.96 9.65
CA ALA A 139 0.30 1.56 9.32
C ALA A 139 -0.34 1.18 7.99
N ALA A 140 -1.54 1.70 7.70
CA ALA A 140 -2.20 1.53 6.42
C ALA A 140 -1.38 2.12 5.25
N ILE A 141 -0.80 3.31 5.42
CA ILE A 141 0.08 3.94 4.42
C ILE A 141 1.32 3.07 4.15
N SER A 142 1.93 2.56 5.22
CA SER A 142 3.13 1.72 5.13
C SER A 142 2.85 0.45 4.31
N ASP A 143 1.80 -0.29 4.67
CA ASP A 143 1.43 -1.53 3.97
C ASP A 143 0.96 -1.27 2.53
N ALA A 144 0.12 -0.26 2.31
CA ALA A 144 -0.34 0.06 0.96
C ALA A 144 0.83 0.49 0.06
N THR A 145 1.83 1.20 0.61
CA THR A 145 3.04 1.57 -0.14
C THR A 145 3.87 0.36 -0.51
N ARG A 146 4.05 -0.61 0.40
CA ARG A 146 4.75 -1.87 0.10
C ARG A 146 4.03 -2.67 -0.97
N ALA A 147 2.70 -2.79 -0.88
CA ALA A 147 1.89 -3.44 -1.91
C ALA A 147 2.08 -2.79 -3.29
N LEU A 148 2.08 -1.46 -3.35
CA LEU A 148 2.30 -0.71 -4.60
C LEU A 148 3.72 -0.83 -5.15
N CYS A 149 4.72 -1.05 -4.29
CA CYS A 149 6.10 -1.32 -4.71
C CYS A 149 6.28 -2.73 -5.29
N LEU A 150 5.50 -3.71 -4.81
CA LEU A 150 5.54 -5.09 -5.29
C LEU A 150 4.80 -5.29 -6.61
N HIS A 151 3.83 -4.43 -6.91
CA HIS A 151 3.07 -4.51 -8.17
C HIS A 151 3.99 -4.28 -9.38
N ASN A 152 3.73 -4.97 -10.48
CA ASN A 152 4.44 -4.77 -11.74
C ASN A 152 3.45 -4.50 -12.87
N PRO A 153 3.44 -3.30 -13.48
CA PRO A 153 4.29 -2.13 -13.20
C PRO A 153 4.00 -1.45 -11.84
N PRO A 154 4.96 -0.79 -11.19
CA PRO A 154 4.77 -0.22 -9.85
C PRO A 154 3.65 0.84 -9.81
N ASN A 155 3.02 1.01 -8.65
CA ASN A 155 1.92 1.96 -8.41
C ASN A 155 0.66 1.73 -9.27
N ARG A 156 0.31 0.49 -9.59
CA ARG A 156 -0.84 0.16 -10.46
C ARG A 156 -1.83 -0.82 -9.84
N HIS A 157 -1.84 -0.93 -8.51
CA HIS A 157 -2.80 -1.74 -7.77
C HIS A 157 -3.93 -0.87 -7.20
N ALA A 158 -5.13 -0.94 -7.80
CA ALA A 158 -6.25 -0.05 -7.49
C ALA A 158 -6.65 -0.07 -6.00
N LYS A 159 -6.82 -1.26 -5.40
CA LYS A 159 -7.21 -1.39 -3.99
C LYS A 159 -6.21 -0.74 -3.05
N SER A 160 -4.90 -0.92 -3.28
CA SER A 160 -3.87 -0.28 -2.44
C SER A 160 -3.80 1.23 -2.64
N LEU A 161 -4.01 1.75 -3.85
CA LEU A 161 -4.12 3.19 -4.10
C LEU A 161 -5.29 3.79 -3.31
N TRP A 162 -6.46 3.16 -3.39
CA TRP A 162 -7.65 3.62 -2.65
C TRP A 162 -7.43 3.63 -1.14
N ARG A 163 -6.91 2.51 -0.60
CA ARG A 163 -6.59 2.37 0.83
C ARG A 163 -5.60 3.44 1.30
N ARG A 164 -4.57 3.74 0.50
CA ARG A 164 -3.59 4.78 0.84
C ARG A 164 -4.18 6.18 0.73
N ALA A 165 -5.06 6.44 -0.23
CA ALA A 165 -5.79 7.71 -0.35
C ALA A 165 -6.66 7.99 0.89
N GLN A 166 -7.39 6.99 1.38
CA GLN A 166 -8.18 7.08 2.61
C GLN A 166 -7.28 7.35 3.83
N ALA A 167 -6.17 6.62 3.96
CA ALA A 167 -5.24 6.84 5.08
C ALA A 167 -4.59 8.23 5.05
N TYR A 168 -4.28 8.78 3.87
CA TYR A 168 -3.82 10.15 3.73
C TYR A 168 -4.89 11.19 4.09
N ASP A 169 -6.15 10.95 3.74
CA ASP A 169 -7.28 11.80 4.14
C ASP A 169 -7.40 11.88 5.66
N MET A 170 -7.31 10.73 6.35
CA MET A 170 -7.34 10.66 7.82
C MET A 170 -6.22 11.48 8.49
N LEU A 171 -5.09 11.67 7.81
CA LEU A 171 -3.96 12.47 8.29
C LEU A 171 -3.99 13.93 7.83
N GLY A 172 -4.99 14.34 7.03
CA GLY A 172 -5.05 15.67 6.43
C GLY A 172 -3.98 15.91 5.36
N LEU A 173 -3.41 14.85 4.79
CA LEU A 173 -2.44 14.90 3.69
C LEU A 173 -3.18 15.01 2.36
N VAL A 174 -3.78 16.20 2.16
CA VAL A 174 -4.74 16.49 1.09
C VAL A 174 -4.19 16.20 -0.31
N LYS A 175 -2.94 16.59 -0.58
CA LYS A 175 -2.35 16.47 -1.92
C LYS A 175 -2.07 15.01 -2.25
N GLU A 176 -1.51 14.28 -1.30
CA GLU A 176 -1.19 12.87 -1.40
C GLU A 176 -2.46 12.03 -1.57
N SER A 177 -3.50 12.31 -0.77
CA SER A 177 -4.82 11.69 -0.90
C SER A 177 -5.43 11.92 -2.29
N LEU A 178 -5.40 13.17 -2.78
CA LEU A 178 -5.92 13.51 -4.11
C LEU A 178 -5.18 12.78 -5.24
N LEU A 179 -3.85 12.72 -5.17
CA LEU A 179 -3.04 12.05 -6.20
C LEU A 179 -3.36 10.55 -6.27
N ASP A 180 -3.42 9.87 -5.12
CA ASP A 180 -3.76 8.44 -5.08
C ASP A 180 -5.20 8.18 -5.54
N ALA A 181 -6.16 9.05 -5.18
CA ALA A 181 -7.55 8.92 -5.64
C ALA A 181 -7.68 9.09 -7.16
N ILE A 182 -6.95 10.02 -7.77
CA ILE A 182 -6.92 10.19 -9.23
C ILE A 182 -6.29 8.96 -9.91
N LEU A 183 -5.19 8.44 -9.35
CA LEU A 183 -4.54 7.24 -9.87
C LEU A 183 -5.47 6.03 -9.78
N PHE A 184 -6.19 5.87 -8.66
CA PHE A 184 -7.20 4.84 -8.48
C PHE A 184 -8.26 4.88 -9.59
N ILE A 185 -8.85 6.05 -9.86
CA ILE A 185 -9.86 6.24 -10.92
C ILE A 185 -9.30 5.84 -12.29
N ASN A 186 -8.04 6.21 -12.56
CA ASN A 186 -7.36 5.87 -13.81
C ASN A 186 -7.06 4.37 -13.95
N GLU A 187 -6.85 3.64 -12.85
CA GLU A 187 -6.72 2.18 -12.90
C GLU A 187 -8.08 1.50 -13.05
N CYS A 188 -9.12 1.94 -12.37
CA CYS A 188 -10.49 1.42 -12.56
C CYS A 188 -11.00 1.61 -14.00
N SER A 189 -10.62 2.69 -14.67
CA SER A 189 -11.01 2.92 -16.08
C SER A 189 -10.27 2.03 -17.08
N LYS A 190 -9.13 1.44 -16.69
CA LYS A 190 -8.30 0.56 -17.53
C LYS A 190 -8.46 -0.92 -17.20
N SER A 191 -9.02 -1.25 -16.04
CA SER A 191 -9.17 -2.63 -15.59
C SER A 191 -10.26 -3.36 -16.38
N ASN A 192 -9.98 -4.63 -16.69
CA ASN A 192 -10.96 -5.57 -17.27
C ASN A 192 -11.64 -6.44 -16.20
N ASP A 193 -11.25 -6.30 -14.94
CA ASP A 193 -11.86 -7.06 -13.84
C ASP A 193 -13.35 -6.65 -13.74
N PRO A 194 -14.32 -7.58 -13.81
CA PRO A 194 -15.74 -7.24 -13.70
C PRO A 194 -16.14 -6.61 -12.36
N ASP A 195 -15.31 -6.77 -11.32
CA ASP A 195 -15.38 -6.00 -10.09
C ASP A 195 -14.94 -4.57 -10.41
N LEU A 196 -13.68 -4.33 -10.82
CA LEU A 196 -13.07 -2.97 -10.96
C LEU A 196 -13.50 -2.18 -12.19
N SER A 197 -13.91 -2.87 -13.24
CA SER A 197 -14.37 -2.30 -14.50
C SER A 197 -15.69 -1.61 -14.22
N LEU A 198 -15.59 -0.29 -14.11
CA LEU A 198 -16.71 0.62 -13.92
C LEU A 198 -17.76 0.27 -14.96
N ARG A 199 -18.84 -0.41 -14.56
CA ARG A 199 -19.79 -1.07 -15.48
C ARG A 199 -20.43 -0.15 -16.53
N HIS A 200 -20.18 1.17 -16.47
CA HIS A 200 -20.56 2.14 -17.50
C HIS A 200 -19.61 3.35 -17.61
N ASN A 201 -18.27 3.19 -17.49
CA ASN A 201 -17.32 4.33 -17.51
C ASN A 201 -17.63 5.42 -16.46
N LYS A 202 -18.33 5.07 -15.38
CA LYS A 202 -18.70 6.00 -14.31
C LYS A 202 -17.79 5.81 -13.12
N VAL A 203 -17.12 6.87 -12.70
CA VAL A 203 -16.32 6.90 -11.46
C VAL A 203 -17.21 6.48 -10.28
N PRO A 204 -16.73 5.65 -9.34
CA PRO A 204 -17.52 5.30 -8.16
C PRO A 204 -17.85 6.56 -7.36
N ASP A 205 -19.10 6.70 -6.90
CA ASP A 205 -19.57 7.90 -6.22
C ASP A 205 -18.68 8.27 -5.02
N TYR A 206 -18.20 7.28 -4.26
CA TYR A 206 -17.29 7.49 -3.13
C TYR A 206 -15.95 8.11 -3.57
N ALA A 207 -15.42 7.72 -4.73
CA ALA A 207 -14.15 8.23 -5.24
C ALA A 207 -14.32 9.65 -5.77
N GLU A 208 -15.44 9.95 -6.43
CA GLU A 208 -15.80 11.31 -6.84
C GLU A 208 -15.95 12.23 -5.62
N ARG A 209 -16.63 11.77 -4.56
CA ARG A 209 -16.77 12.53 -3.30
C ARG A 209 -15.41 12.85 -2.68
N LEU A 210 -14.52 11.88 -2.57
CA LEU A 210 -13.17 12.09 -2.02
C LEU A 210 -12.38 13.08 -2.87
N VAL A 211 -12.37 12.92 -4.20
CA VAL A 211 -11.66 13.82 -5.11
C VAL A 211 -12.18 15.26 -4.98
N LYS A 212 -13.50 15.49 -4.95
CA LYS A 212 -14.07 16.82 -4.74
C LYS A 212 -13.64 17.42 -3.40
N LYS A 213 -13.75 16.65 -2.31
CA LYS A 213 -13.30 17.05 -0.97
C LYS A 213 -11.84 17.51 -1.00
N GLN A 214 -10.94 16.70 -1.55
CA GLN A 214 -9.51 17.04 -1.57
C GLN A 214 -9.18 18.19 -2.55
N MET A 215 -9.84 18.29 -3.70
CA MET A 215 -9.64 19.40 -4.64
C MET A 215 -10.01 20.75 -4.02
N HIS A 216 -11.11 20.79 -3.27
CA HIS A 216 -11.53 21.98 -2.52
C HIS A 216 -10.50 22.33 -1.43
N ALA A 217 -10.10 21.34 -0.63
CA ALA A 217 -9.12 21.54 0.45
C ALA A 217 -7.72 21.92 -0.07
N ALA A 218 -7.32 21.45 -1.24
CA ALA A 218 -6.04 21.77 -1.87
C ALA A 218 -5.97 23.18 -2.46
N TRP A 219 -7.10 23.90 -2.50
CA TRP A 219 -7.24 25.23 -3.12
C TRP A 219 -6.79 25.26 -4.60
N LEU A 220 -6.77 24.12 -5.29
CA LEU A 220 -6.23 23.99 -6.65
C LEU A 220 -6.93 24.92 -7.67
N PHE A 221 -8.17 25.32 -7.39
CA PHE A 221 -8.95 26.23 -8.24
C PHE A 221 -9.21 27.60 -7.63
N ARG A 222 -8.53 27.97 -6.54
CA ARG A 222 -8.75 29.26 -5.87
C ARG A 222 -8.62 30.45 -6.84
N GLU A 223 -7.56 30.46 -7.63
CA GLU A 223 -7.34 31.54 -8.60
C GLU A 223 -8.35 31.55 -9.74
N ALA A 224 -8.77 30.37 -10.22
CA ALA A 224 -9.80 30.25 -11.23
C ALA A 224 -11.17 30.72 -10.70
N ALA A 225 -11.52 30.34 -9.47
CA ALA A 225 -12.74 30.78 -8.79
C ALA A 225 -12.75 32.30 -8.56
N ILE A 226 -11.62 32.91 -8.20
CA ILE A 226 -11.49 34.36 -8.05
C ILE A 226 -11.63 35.08 -9.41
N LYS A 227 -11.01 34.55 -10.47
CA LYS A 227 -11.01 35.18 -11.81
C LYS A 227 -12.36 35.06 -12.54
N HIS A 228 -13.14 34.02 -12.25
CA HIS A 228 -14.42 33.76 -12.92
C HIS A 228 -15.65 34.09 -12.07
N GLY A 229 -15.49 34.85 -10.97
CA GLY A 229 -16.61 35.36 -10.17
C GLY A 229 -17.31 34.26 -9.37
N GLY A 230 -16.55 33.55 -8.52
CA GLY A 230 -17.05 32.44 -7.70
C GLY A 230 -18.34 32.77 -6.93
N ILE A 231 -19.23 31.78 -6.89
CA ILE A 231 -20.40 31.73 -6.02
C ILE A 231 -19.93 31.94 -4.56
N PRO A 232 -20.60 32.77 -3.74
CA PRO A 232 -20.25 32.88 -2.32
C PRO A 232 -20.47 31.52 -1.66
N THR A 233 -19.40 30.87 -1.26
CA THR A 233 -19.49 29.77 -0.28
C THR A 233 -19.66 30.44 1.07
N GLU A 234 -20.85 30.33 1.65
CA GLU A 234 -21.07 30.73 3.03
C GLU A 234 -20.07 30.01 3.92
N ASP A 235 -19.15 30.77 4.52
CA ASP A 235 -18.49 30.38 5.76
C ASP A 235 -19.58 30.32 6.83
N GLY A 236 -20.06 29.11 7.11
CA GLY A 236 -21.09 28.84 8.09
C GLY A 236 -20.97 27.42 8.63
N SER A 237 -20.39 27.31 9.82
CA SER A 237 -20.38 26.12 10.67
C SER A 237 -21.70 25.36 10.66
N GLY A 238 -21.65 24.05 10.43
CA GLY A 238 -22.78 23.14 10.67
C GLY A 238 -22.49 21.74 10.20
N ASP A 239 -22.20 20.85 11.16
CA ASP A 239 -22.28 19.40 11.00
C ASP A 239 -23.54 18.99 10.22
N VAL A 240 -23.41 18.61 8.95
CA VAL A 240 -24.40 17.76 8.26
C VAL A 240 -23.68 16.92 7.19
N TYR A 241 -22.72 16.10 7.60
CA TYR A 241 -22.56 14.81 6.93
C TYR A 241 -23.40 13.83 7.75
N GLY A 242 -24.58 13.50 7.24
CA GLY A 242 -25.46 12.48 7.83
C GLY A 242 -24.73 11.14 8.01
N PRO A 243 -25.29 10.21 8.79
CA PRO A 243 -24.63 8.97 9.19
C PRO A 243 -23.99 8.31 7.97
N GLU A 244 -22.70 7.99 8.11
CA GLU A 244 -21.88 7.28 7.15
C GLU A 244 -22.68 6.11 6.58
N ALA A 245 -23.29 6.32 5.41
CA ALA A 245 -23.85 5.22 4.67
C ALA A 245 -22.66 4.39 4.24
N ASP A 246 -22.59 3.21 4.85
CA ASP A 246 -21.70 2.09 4.61
C ASP A 246 -21.78 1.68 3.13
N ASP A 247 -21.25 2.51 2.23
CA ASP A 247 -21.06 2.19 0.81
C ASP A 247 -19.80 1.28 0.64
N SER A 248 -19.48 0.48 1.66
CA SER A 248 -18.32 -0.40 1.79
C SER A 248 -18.45 -1.70 1.00
N GLU A 249 -19.34 -1.75 0.00
CA GLU A 249 -19.51 -2.91 -0.89
C GLU A 249 -18.17 -3.33 -1.55
N TRP A 250 -17.24 -2.38 -1.64
CA TRP A 250 -15.89 -2.54 -2.18
C TRP A 250 -14.81 -2.97 -1.17
N GLU A 251 -15.10 -2.97 0.13
CA GLU A 251 -14.10 -3.19 1.19
C GLU A 251 -13.90 -4.66 1.58
N THR A 252 -14.53 -5.60 0.88
CA THR A 252 -14.36 -7.02 1.21
C THR A 252 -12.97 -7.54 0.80
N ALA A 253 -12.34 -8.28 1.71
CA ALA A 253 -11.00 -8.87 1.56
C ALA A 253 -10.91 -9.99 0.49
N SER A 254 -11.98 -10.23 -0.26
CA SER A 254 -12.08 -11.28 -1.27
C SER A 254 -11.36 -10.86 -2.54
N GLU A 255 -10.07 -11.14 -2.61
CA GLU A 255 -9.35 -11.24 -3.88
C GLU A 255 -9.51 -12.69 -4.37
N SER A 256 -10.36 -12.90 -5.38
CA SER A 256 -10.30 -14.12 -6.18
C SER A 256 -9.14 -13.98 -7.15
N ASP A 257 -8.18 -14.92 -7.09
CA ASP A 257 -6.95 -15.00 -7.89
C ASP A 257 -7.20 -15.24 -9.40
N VAL A 258 -8.09 -14.46 -10.04
CA VAL A 258 -8.39 -14.58 -11.47
C VAL A 258 -7.89 -13.34 -12.22
N GLU A 259 -6.61 -13.05 -12.09
CA GLU A 259 -5.90 -12.32 -13.13
C GLU A 259 -5.08 -13.29 -13.98
N ASN A 260 -5.68 -13.54 -15.14
CA ASN A 260 -5.20 -14.18 -16.36
C ASN A 260 -3.70 -14.54 -16.40
N GLY A 261 -3.41 -15.82 -16.63
CA GLY A 261 -2.07 -16.34 -16.82
C GLY A 261 -1.35 -15.67 -18.00
N GLY A 262 -0.53 -14.67 -17.69
CA GLY A 262 0.58 -14.24 -18.54
C GLY A 262 1.81 -15.06 -18.18
N GLN A 263 2.28 -15.86 -19.13
CA GLN A 263 3.45 -16.74 -19.04
C GLN A 263 4.59 -16.09 -18.26
N GLU A 264 5.06 -16.77 -17.20
CA GLU A 264 6.41 -16.59 -16.71
C GLU A 264 7.34 -16.97 -17.87
N ALA A 265 7.97 -15.96 -18.48
CA ALA A 265 9.14 -16.20 -19.30
C ALA A 265 10.25 -16.67 -18.37
N ASP A 266 10.63 -17.93 -18.54
CA ASP A 266 11.89 -18.51 -18.08
C ASP A 266 13.03 -17.62 -18.59
N ASP A 267 13.51 -16.69 -17.75
CA ASP A 267 14.84 -16.12 -17.91
C ASP A 267 15.84 -17.09 -17.26
N ASN A 268 16.04 -18.21 -17.96
CA ASN A 268 17.31 -18.92 -17.92
C ASN A 268 18.32 -18.08 -18.71
N GLU A 269 19.21 -17.39 -18.01
CA GLU A 269 20.51 -17.01 -18.56
C GLU A 269 21.61 -17.58 -17.67
N GLU A 270 22.55 -18.24 -18.34
CA GLU A 270 23.79 -18.87 -17.85
C GLU A 270 24.64 -18.00 -16.92
#